data_AF-A0A080LXK7-F1
#
_entry.id   AF-A0A080LXK7-F1
#
_cell.length_a   1.000
_cell.length_b   1.000
_cell.length_c   1.000
_cell.angle_alpha   90.00
_cell.angle_beta   90.00
_cell.angle_gamma   90.00
#
_symmetry.space_group_name_H-M   'P 1'
#
loop_
_entity.id
_entity.type
_entity.pdbx_description
1 polymer ?
#
loop_
_entity_poly.entity_id
_entity_poly.type
_entity_poly.pdbx_seq_one_letter_code
_entity_poly.pdbx_strand_id
1 'polypeptide(L)'
;MGKSKTVSNVVAGAAVAICLSTVQVAQADGNPFEMRISPKENAAGQKLACGMCGGRWGGMREGMMMGGEMPRSVDPAQLPEPQSAGAQLVNQYCTQCHGIPTPALHSTSGWPPVVGRMNARMQWMRQNSSMGIAAPTPEELQAILAYMQTHAAQ
;
A
#
# COMPACT_ATOMS: atom_id res chain seq x y z
N MET A 1 -49.88 19.48 64.72
CA MET A 1 -50.42 19.65 63.35
C MET A 1 -49.61 20.75 62.69
N GLY A 2 -48.95 20.64 61.54
CA GLY A 2 -49.10 19.82 60.35
C GLY A 2 -48.77 20.78 59.20
N LYS A 3 -47.62 20.59 58.56
CA LYS A 3 -46.87 21.58 57.76
C LYS A 3 -47.54 21.85 56.40
N SER A 4 -47.69 23.13 56.03
CA SER A 4 -47.94 23.56 54.65
C SER A 4 -46.64 24.04 54.01
N LYS A 5 -46.34 23.56 52.79
CA LYS A 5 -45.97 24.35 51.61
C LYS A 5 -45.47 23.42 50.50
N THR A 6 -46.26 23.33 49.43
CA THR A 6 -45.88 22.87 48.10
C THR A 6 -45.00 23.92 47.43
N VAL A 7 -43.88 23.54 46.82
CA VAL A 7 -43.35 24.21 45.62
C VAL A 7 -42.56 23.20 44.79
N SER A 8 -43.05 22.93 43.57
CA SER A 8 -42.32 22.30 42.47
C SER A 8 -41.30 23.28 41.91
N ASN A 9 -40.06 22.84 41.72
CA ASN A 9 -39.11 23.54 40.85
C ASN A 9 -38.70 22.61 39.72
N VAL A 10 -39.21 22.92 38.53
CA VAL A 10 -38.72 22.41 37.24
C VAL A 10 -37.37 23.08 37.00
N VAL A 11 -36.30 22.29 36.91
CA VAL A 11 -34.99 22.80 36.47
C VAL A 11 -34.95 22.76 34.94
N ALA A 12 -34.84 23.94 34.34
CA ALA A 12 -34.54 24.11 32.93
C ALA A 12 -33.06 23.78 32.71
N GLY A 13 -32.78 22.62 32.13
CA GLY A 13 -31.43 22.19 31.74
C GLY A 13 -31.12 22.61 30.31
N ALA A 14 -30.00 23.32 30.14
CA ALA A 14 -29.53 23.99 28.95
C ALA A 14 -29.49 23.14 27.67
N ALA A 15 -29.93 23.73 26.56
CA ALA A 15 -29.73 23.20 25.23
C ALA A 15 -28.23 23.27 24.87
N VAL A 16 -27.58 22.12 24.78
CA VAL A 16 -26.24 21.97 24.20
C VAL A 16 -26.40 22.10 22.69
N ALA A 17 -26.06 23.27 22.15
CA ALA A 17 -25.91 23.46 20.72
C ALA A 17 -24.68 22.66 20.26
N ILE A 18 -24.91 21.46 19.73
CA ILE A 18 -23.88 20.67 19.07
C ILE A 18 -23.60 21.37 17.74
N CYS A 19 -22.51 22.14 17.69
CA CYS A 19 -21.95 22.63 16.44
C CYS A 19 -21.58 21.42 15.59
N LEU A 20 -22.41 21.09 14.59
CA LEU A 20 -22.06 20.18 13.52
C LEU A 20 -21.00 20.86 12.65
N SER A 21 -19.75 20.81 13.08
CA SER A 21 -18.62 21.08 12.20
C SER A 21 -18.58 19.95 11.18
N THR A 22 -18.97 20.26 9.95
CA THR A 22 -18.73 19.41 8.79
C THR A 22 -17.23 19.08 8.75
N VAL A 23 -16.87 17.82 8.98
CA VAL A 23 -15.52 17.35 8.69
C VAL A 23 -15.45 17.20 7.18
N GLN A 24 -14.77 18.11 6.49
CA GLN A 24 -14.40 17.89 5.10
C GLN A 24 -13.45 16.69 5.04
N VAL A 25 -13.96 15.57 4.55
CA VAL A 25 -13.13 14.45 4.09
C VAL A 25 -12.50 14.90 2.77
N ALA A 26 -11.22 15.26 2.82
CA ALA A 26 -10.42 15.44 1.61
C ALA A 26 -10.29 14.08 0.91
N GLN A 27 -11.00 13.90 -0.20
CA GLN A 27 -10.77 12.79 -1.11
C GLN A 27 -9.41 13.00 -1.77
N ALA A 28 -8.45 12.14 -1.46
CA ALA A 28 -7.17 12.10 -2.13
C ALA A 28 -7.34 11.29 -3.42
N ASP A 29 -7.80 11.96 -4.48
CA ASP A 29 -7.90 11.38 -5.82
C ASP A 29 -6.50 11.31 -6.45
N GLY A 30 -5.64 10.47 -5.90
CA GLY A 30 -4.26 10.31 -6.37
C GLY A 30 -3.59 9.10 -5.77
N ASN A 31 -3.15 8.17 -6.63
CA ASN A 31 -2.29 7.07 -6.22
C ASN A 31 -0.93 7.65 -5.75
N PRO A 32 -0.53 7.47 -4.48
CA PRO A 32 0.75 7.99 -3.97
C PRO A 32 1.98 7.33 -4.64
N PHE A 33 1.78 6.35 -5.53
CA PHE A 33 2.83 5.69 -6.31
C PHE A 33 2.95 6.17 -7.77
N GLU A 34 2.17 7.16 -8.21
CA GLU A 34 2.37 7.80 -9.52
C GLU A 34 3.62 8.68 -9.49
N MET A 35 4.76 8.11 -9.87
CA MET A 35 6.02 8.82 -10.09
C MET A 35 5.88 9.71 -11.34
N ARG A 36 5.60 11.00 -11.12
CA ARG A 36 5.57 12.04 -12.16
C ARG A 36 6.99 12.21 -12.75
N ILE A 37 7.25 11.61 -13.90
CA ILE A 37 8.46 11.89 -14.69
C ILE A 37 8.29 13.26 -15.33
N SER A 38 8.94 14.27 -14.75
CA SER A 38 9.09 15.59 -15.37
C SER A 38 9.98 15.48 -16.61
N PRO A 39 9.51 15.82 -17.83
CA PRO A 39 10.38 15.93 -18.99
C PRO A 39 11.20 17.22 -18.84
N LYS A 40 12.52 17.08 -18.75
CA LYS A 40 13.45 18.20 -18.89
C LYS A 40 13.40 18.69 -20.34
N GLU A 41 13.01 19.94 -20.50
CA GLU A 41 13.11 20.69 -21.74
C GLU A 41 14.57 20.94 -22.13
N ASN A 42 14.92 20.59 -23.36
CA ASN A 42 16.08 21.12 -24.07
C ASN A 42 15.79 21.19 -25.57
N ALA A 43 15.69 22.42 -26.06
CA ALA A 43 15.54 22.77 -27.45
C ALA A 43 16.86 22.62 -28.22
N ALA A 44 16.79 22.09 -29.44
CA ALA A 44 17.40 22.62 -30.68
C ALA A 44 17.50 21.49 -31.72
N GLY A 45 17.08 21.80 -32.95
CA GLY A 45 16.74 20.81 -33.96
C GLY A 45 17.90 20.24 -34.77
N GLN A 46 17.60 19.15 -35.47
CA GLN A 46 18.01 18.96 -36.86
C GLN A 46 17.19 17.82 -37.48
N LYS A 47 16.47 18.15 -38.55
CA LYS A 47 15.89 17.19 -39.50
C LYS A 47 17.04 16.56 -40.27
N LEU A 48 17.10 15.23 -40.36
CA LEU A 48 17.57 14.53 -41.55
C LEU A 48 16.85 13.18 -41.66
N ALA A 49 16.57 12.83 -42.90
CA ALA A 49 15.57 11.87 -43.34
C ALA A 49 16.14 10.46 -43.58
N CYS A 50 15.18 9.53 -43.65
CA CYS A 50 15.19 8.26 -44.38
C CYS A 50 16.14 7.14 -43.91
N GLY A 51 15.55 5.97 -43.65
CA GLY A 51 16.28 4.72 -43.42
C GLY A 51 15.36 3.59 -42.96
N MET A 52 14.77 2.89 -43.92
CA MET A 52 13.98 1.67 -43.73
C MET A 52 14.86 0.56 -43.14
N CYS A 53 14.51 0.03 -41.97
CA CYS A 53 14.88 -1.33 -41.52
C CYS A 53 13.79 -1.79 -40.53
N GLY A 54 12.89 -2.64 -41.04
CA GLY A 54 11.91 -3.32 -40.21
C GLY A 54 12.58 -4.30 -39.25
N GLY A 55 11.90 -4.51 -38.12
CA GLY A 55 12.12 -5.64 -37.23
C GLY A 55 13.05 -5.37 -36.06
N ARG A 56 12.58 -5.79 -34.89
CA ARG A 56 13.36 -6.07 -33.66
C ARG A 56 13.46 -4.97 -32.60
N TRP A 57 12.33 -4.47 -32.09
CA TRP A 57 12.27 -3.89 -30.72
C TRP A 57 10.96 -4.21 -29.96
N GLY A 58 10.30 -5.34 -30.29
CA GLY A 58 9.30 -5.93 -29.41
C GLY A 58 9.98 -6.98 -28.53
N GLY A 59 10.52 -6.60 -27.36
CA GLY A 59 11.17 -7.58 -26.48
C GLY A 59 12.19 -7.07 -25.46
N MET A 60 12.19 -5.78 -25.09
CA MET A 60 13.04 -5.30 -23.97
C MET A 60 12.18 -4.81 -22.80
N ARG A 61 11.24 -5.67 -22.38
CA ARG A 61 10.71 -5.74 -21.00
C ARG A 61 10.76 -7.20 -20.52
N GLU A 62 11.73 -7.95 -21.03
CA GLU A 62 12.01 -9.32 -20.63
C GLU A 62 12.73 -9.27 -19.27
N GLY A 63 11.95 -9.37 -18.19
CA GLY A 63 12.47 -9.56 -16.83
C GLY A 63 13.11 -8.32 -16.21
N MET A 64 12.34 -7.61 -15.36
CA MET A 64 12.95 -6.89 -14.25
C MET A 64 13.81 -7.90 -13.48
N MET A 65 15.13 -7.86 -13.67
CA MET A 65 16.08 -8.71 -12.96
C MET A 65 15.80 -8.56 -11.47
N MET A 66 15.37 -9.65 -10.84
CA MET A 66 15.11 -9.73 -9.40
C MET A 66 16.47 -9.77 -8.70
N GLY A 67 17.17 -8.63 -8.71
CA GLY A 67 18.36 -8.44 -7.89
C GLY A 67 17.97 -8.38 -6.43
N GLY A 68 18.59 -9.22 -5.60
CA GLY A 68 18.37 -9.30 -4.16
C GLY A 68 18.24 -10.74 -3.69
N GLU A 69 18.81 -11.03 -2.53
CA GLU A 69 18.66 -12.32 -1.85
C GLU A 69 17.17 -12.57 -1.56
N MET A 70 16.67 -13.76 -1.90
CA MET A 70 15.32 -14.16 -1.46
C MET A 70 15.34 -14.37 0.06
N PRO A 71 14.31 -13.89 0.78
CA PRO A 71 14.24 -14.12 2.22
C PRO A 71 14.19 -15.62 2.52
N ARG A 72 14.90 -16.03 3.57
CA ARG A 72 14.66 -17.35 4.18
C ARG A 72 13.28 -17.35 4.79
N SER A 73 12.54 -18.44 4.61
CA SER A 73 11.21 -18.55 5.20
C SER A 73 11.30 -18.57 6.71
N VAL A 74 10.47 -17.77 7.37
CA VAL A 74 10.10 -17.97 8.77
C VAL A 74 8.73 -18.64 8.86
N ASP A 75 8.39 -19.18 10.02
CA ASP A 75 7.03 -19.63 10.30
C ASP A 75 6.11 -18.38 10.38
N PRO A 76 4.99 -18.31 9.64
CA PRO A 76 4.02 -17.22 9.73
C PRO A 76 3.52 -16.94 11.15
N ALA A 77 3.47 -17.97 12.01
CA ALA A 77 3.07 -17.81 13.42
C ALA A 77 4.10 -17.02 14.25
N GLN A 78 5.33 -16.86 13.75
CA GLN A 78 6.40 -16.07 14.38
C GLN A 78 6.40 -14.60 13.92
N LEU A 79 5.50 -14.21 13.00
CA LEU A 79 5.36 -12.81 12.61
C LEU A 79 4.87 -11.97 13.80
N PRO A 80 5.29 -10.69 13.92
CA PRO A 80 4.70 -9.75 14.86
C PRO A 80 3.18 -9.66 14.66
N GLU A 81 2.41 -9.75 15.73
CA GLU A 81 0.93 -9.70 15.66
C GLU A 81 0.35 -10.61 14.56
N PRO A 82 0.57 -11.94 14.62
CA PRO A 82 0.30 -12.85 13.51
C PRO A 82 -1.19 -12.97 13.17
N GLN A 83 -2.07 -12.53 14.07
CA GLN A 83 -3.52 -12.47 13.88
C GLN A 83 -4.02 -11.14 13.32
N SER A 84 -3.15 -10.13 13.16
CA SER A 84 -3.51 -8.86 12.54
C SER A 84 -3.86 -9.04 11.06
N ALA A 85 -4.70 -8.15 10.54
CA ALA A 85 -5.05 -8.17 9.11
C ALA A 85 -3.80 -8.05 8.22
N GLY A 86 -2.83 -7.22 8.59
CA GLY A 86 -1.58 -7.05 7.87
C GLY A 86 -0.74 -8.33 7.81
N ALA A 87 -0.55 -9.01 8.95
CA ALA A 87 0.19 -10.26 9.01
C ALA A 87 -0.48 -11.37 8.17
N GLN A 88 -1.80 -11.46 8.21
CA GLN A 88 -2.56 -12.43 7.42
C GLN A 88 -2.41 -12.18 5.90
N LEU A 89 -2.46 -10.91 5.47
CA LEU A 89 -2.23 -10.54 4.07
C LEU A 89 -0.79 -10.83 3.63
N VAL A 90 0.21 -10.55 4.48
CA VAL A 90 1.61 -10.91 4.19
C VAL A 90 1.75 -12.42 4.04
N ASN A 91 1.16 -13.21 4.94
CA ASN A 91 1.17 -14.67 4.85
C ASN A 91 0.48 -15.15 3.56
N GLN A 92 -0.67 -14.58 3.21
CA GLN A 92 -1.42 -14.96 2.01
C GLN A 92 -0.63 -14.68 0.72
N TYR A 93 -0.03 -13.50 0.59
CA TYR A 93 0.55 -13.06 -0.67
C TYR A 93 2.04 -13.35 -0.81
N CYS A 94 2.83 -13.18 0.25
CA CYS A 94 4.29 -13.21 0.19
C CYS A 94 4.90 -14.62 0.30
N THR A 95 4.09 -15.65 0.60
CA THR A 95 4.52 -17.06 0.64
C THR A 95 4.33 -17.80 -0.68
N GLN A 96 3.67 -17.18 -1.67
CA GLN A 96 3.29 -17.84 -2.92
C GLN A 96 4.49 -18.26 -3.78
N CYS A 97 5.65 -17.61 -3.63
CA CYS A 97 6.80 -17.78 -4.50
C CYS A 97 8.09 -18.23 -3.79
N HIS A 98 8.32 -17.76 -2.56
CA HIS A 98 9.51 -18.02 -1.76
C HIS A 98 9.18 -17.85 -0.28
N GLY A 99 10.19 -17.91 0.58
CA GLY A 99 10.02 -17.72 2.02
C GLY A 99 9.35 -16.38 2.36
N ILE A 100 8.56 -16.37 3.43
CA ILE A 100 7.91 -15.14 3.91
C ILE A 100 8.96 -14.19 4.52
N PRO A 101 8.97 -12.90 4.18
CA PRO A 101 9.87 -11.94 4.78
C PRO A 101 9.42 -11.58 6.20
N THR A 102 10.35 -11.46 7.16
CA THR A 102 10.06 -10.79 8.44
C THR A 102 10.12 -9.27 8.26
N PRO A 103 9.23 -8.50 8.92
CA PRO A 103 9.28 -7.04 8.89
C PRO A 103 10.62 -6.43 9.34
N ALA A 104 11.36 -7.12 10.21
CA ALA A 104 12.68 -6.68 10.68
C ALA A 104 13.81 -6.77 9.63
N LEU A 105 13.58 -7.29 8.42
CA LEU A 105 14.61 -7.39 7.37
C LEU A 105 15.01 -6.03 6.77
N HIS A 106 14.12 -5.05 6.80
CA HIS A 106 14.38 -3.72 6.26
C HIS A 106 13.92 -2.65 7.25
N SER A 107 14.47 -1.44 7.09
CA SER A 107 13.97 -0.25 7.78
C SER A 107 12.60 0.16 7.24
N THR A 108 11.90 1.04 7.96
CA THR A 108 10.60 1.59 7.53
C THR A 108 10.65 2.18 6.11
N SER A 109 11.74 2.87 5.76
CA SER A 109 11.94 3.45 4.42
C SER A 109 12.43 2.43 3.38
N GLY A 110 12.94 1.28 3.81
CA GLY A 110 13.36 0.19 2.93
C GLY A 110 12.22 -0.67 2.41
N TRP A 111 11.07 -0.71 3.09
CA TRP A 111 9.93 -1.53 2.71
C TRP A 111 9.18 -1.11 1.44
N PRO A 112 8.90 0.19 1.18
CA PRO A 112 8.16 0.61 -0.03
C PRO A 112 8.71 0.05 -1.35
N PRO A 113 10.02 0.13 -1.67
CA PRO A 113 10.54 -0.43 -2.92
C PRO A 113 10.44 -1.97 -2.99
N VAL A 114 10.51 -2.68 -1.87
CA VAL A 114 10.39 -4.15 -1.82
C VAL A 114 8.95 -4.58 -2.09
N VAL A 115 8.00 -4.01 -1.33
CA VAL A 115 6.57 -4.31 -1.47
C VAL A 115 6.07 -3.93 -2.87
N GLY A 116 6.46 -2.76 -3.38
CA GLY A 116 6.13 -2.33 -4.73
C GLY A 116 6.64 -3.28 -5.82
N ARG A 117 7.91 -3.73 -5.70
CA ARG A 117 8.50 -4.70 -6.64
C ARG A 117 7.78 -6.05 -6.61
N MET A 118 7.45 -6.57 -5.42
CA MET A 118 6.74 -7.85 -5.29
C MET A 118 5.32 -7.76 -5.83
N ASN A 119 4.62 -6.66 -5.59
CA ASN A 119 3.29 -6.44 -6.15
C ASN A 119 3.34 -6.40 -7.68
N ALA A 120 4.26 -5.64 -8.28
CA ALA A 120 4.42 -5.61 -9.74
C ALA A 120 4.70 -7.02 -10.32
N ARG A 121 5.51 -7.83 -9.61
CA ARG A 121 5.76 -9.22 -10.00
C ARG A 121 4.50 -10.07 -9.89
N MET A 122 3.77 -10.02 -8.77
CA MET A 122 2.52 -10.78 -8.60
C MET A 122 1.49 -10.43 -9.67
N GLN A 123 1.31 -9.14 -9.98
CA GLN A 123 0.41 -8.67 -11.04
C GLN A 123 0.81 -9.20 -12.42
N TRP A 124 2.11 -9.17 -12.74
CA TRP A 124 2.60 -9.71 -14.01
C TRP A 124 2.39 -11.23 -14.07
N MET A 125 2.73 -11.96 -13.01
CA MET A 125 2.58 -13.43 -12.97
C MET A 125 1.11 -13.85 -13.06
N ARG A 126 0.20 -13.14 -12.38
CA ARG A 126 -1.25 -13.36 -12.46
C ARG A 126 -1.77 -13.31 -13.90
N GLN A 127 -1.21 -12.45 -14.73
CA GLN A 127 -1.66 -12.22 -16.11
C GLN A 127 -0.90 -13.08 -17.14
N ASN A 128 0.35 -13.43 -16.85
CA ASN A 128 1.29 -13.99 -17.83
C ASN A 128 1.82 -15.39 -17.48
N SER A 129 1.37 -15.99 -16.37
CA SER A 129 1.81 -17.32 -15.92
C SER A 129 0.63 -18.23 -15.64
N SER A 130 0.82 -19.54 -15.85
CA SER A 130 -0.13 -20.59 -15.49
C SER A 130 -0.11 -20.96 -14.00
N MET A 131 0.78 -20.37 -13.19
CA MET A 131 0.95 -20.76 -11.77
C MET A 131 -0.17 -20.28 -10.83
N GLY A 132 -1.19 -19.56 -11.33
CA GLY A 132 -2.34 -19.16 -10.51
C GLY A 132 -2.02 -18.19 -9.37
N ILE A 133 -1.02 -17.32 -9.56
CA ILE A 133 -0.58 -16.34 -8.54
C ILE A 133 -1.66 -15.29 -8.30
N ALA A 134 -2.02 -15.10 -7.03
CA ALA A 134 -2.87 -14.01 -6.60
C ALA A 134 -2.07 -12.71 -6.40
N ALA A 135 -2.71 -11.58 -6.63
CA ALA A 135 -2.15 -10.24 -6.40
C ALA A 135 -3.12 -9.40 -5.57
N PRO A 136 -2.62 -8.61 -4.61
CA PRO A 136 -3.45 -7.84 -3.69
C PRO A 136 -4.21 -6.72 -4.39
N THR A 137 -5.35 -6.32 -3.83
CA THR A 137 -6.00 -5.06 -4.20
C THR A 137 -5.16 -3.86 -3.74
N PRO A 138 -5.42 -2.63 -4.22
CA PRO A 138 -4.75 -1.44 -3.72
C PRO A 138 -4.84 -1.27 -2.19
N GLU A 139 -6.00 -1.56 -1.61
CA GLU A 139 -6.26 -1.43 -0.17
C GLU A 139 -5.47 -2.48 0.63
N GLU A 140 -5.48 -3.73 0.16
CA GLU A 140 -4.70 -4.81 0.76
C GLU A 140 -3.19 -4.52 0.67
N LEU A 141 -2.72 -3.97 -0.45
CA LEU A 141 -1.33 -3.59 -0.63
C LEU A 141 -0.90 -2.51 0.37
N GLN A 142 -1.77 -1.54 0.64
CA GLN A 142 -1.50 -0.51 1.65
C GLN A 142 -1.45 -1.13 3.06
N ALA A 143 -2.36 -2.05 3.38
CA ALA A 143 -2.34 -2.76 4.65
C ALA A 143 -1.07 -3.60 4.83
N ILE A 144 -0.61 -4.27 3.77
CA ILE A 144 0.67 -4.98 3.75
C ILE A 144 1.82 -4.02 4.03
N LEU A 145 1.91 -2.90 3.28
CA LEU A 145 3.00 -1.95 3.44
C LEU A 145 3.03 -1.33 4.86
N ALA A 146 1.86 -0.91 5.36
CA ALA A 146 1.73 -0.35 6.70
C ALA A 146 2.18 -1.35 7.78
N TYR A 147 1.82 -2.62 7.64
CA TYR A 147 2.26 -3.67 8.56
C TYR A 147 3.78 -3.86 8.52
N MET A 148 4.37 -3.96 7.32
CA MET A 148 5.83 -4.10 7.18
C MET A 148 6.57 -2.91 7.79
N GLN A 149 6.03 -1.70 7.64
CA GLN A 149 6.61 -0.46 8.17
C GLN A 149 6.47 -0.32 9.68
N THR A 150 5.34 -0.74 10.24
CA THR A 150 5.04 -0.68 11.69
C THR A 150 5.96 -1.58 12.50
N HIS A 151 6.33 -2.73 11.94
CA HIS A 151 7.19 -3.71 12.60
C HIS A 151 8.61 -3.76 11.98
N ALA A 152 8.98 -2.72 11.24
CA ALA A 152 10.27 -2.64 10.57
C ALA A 152 11.45 -2.64 11.56
N ALA A 153 12.66 -2.85 11.03
CA ALA A 153 13.85 -2.47 11.78
C ALA A 153 13.83 -0.96 12.04
N GLN A 154 14.18 -0.58 13.26
CA GLN A 154 14.28 0.82 13.70
C GLN A 154 15.51 1.51 13.10
#